data_AF-A0A2G8THN3-F1
#
_entry.id   AF-A0A2G8THN3-F1
#
_cell.length_a   1.000
_cell.length_b   1.000
_cell.length_c   1.000
_cell.angle_alpha   90.00
_cell.angle_beta   90.00
_cell.angle_gamma   90.00
#
_symmetry.space_group_name_H-M   'P 1'
#
loop_
_entity.id
_entity.type
_entity.pdbx_description
1 polymer ?
#
loop_
_entity_poly.entity_id
_entity_poly.type
_entity_poly.pdbx_seq_one_letter_code
_entity_poly.pdbx_strand_id
1 'polypeptide(L)'
;MKRIAIAAVSASLVLSGCATASKDISPTYTSPMQYQSYDCDQLASESQRIQTRVVQLGGRLDTAASNDKAIAGVGVILFWPALFALGGTKQQEADYGRLRGEYDAVQQSAVIRKCPGMVSASATPLARKE
;
A
#
# COMPACT_ATOMS: atom_id res chain seq x y z
N MET A 1 39.19 0.55 -20.10
CA MET A 1 38.34 -0.55 -19.60
C MET A 1 37.93 -0.41 -18.13
N LYS A 2 38.81 0.00 -17.20
CA LYS A 2 38.45 0.22 -15.76
C LYS A 2 37.37 1.29 -15.51
N ARG A 3 37.29 2.34 -16.34
CA ARG A 3 36.31 3.44 -16.19
C ARG A 3 34.88 3.07 -16.60
N ILE A 4 34.72 2.10 -17.50
CA ILE A 4 33.40 1.64 -17.97
C ILE A 4 32.75 0.73 -16.92
N ALA A 5 33.55 -0.09 -16.23
CA ALA A 5 33.08 -0.92 -15.12
C ALA A 5 32.54 -0.08 -13.94
N ILE A 6 33.15 1.09 -13.66
CA ILE A 6 32.72 1.99 -12.58
C ILE A 6 31.37 2.66 -12.91
N ALA A 7 31.16 3.06 -14.16
CA ALA A 7 29.91 3.69 -14.60
C ALA A 7 28.71 2.73 -14.60
N ALA A 8 28.93 1.45 -14.90
CA ALA A 8 27.89 0.42 -14.86
C ALA A 8 27.43 0.10 -13.43
N VAL A 9 28.34 0.18 -12.45
CA VAL A 9 28.01 -0.05 -11.03
C VAL A 9 27.19 1.12 -10.45
N SER A 10 27.49 2.37 -10.84
CA SER A 10 26.72 3.54 -10.38
C SER A 10 25.27 3.56 -10.87
N ALA A 11 24.98 3.00 -12.05
CA ALA A 11 23.63 2.96 -12.61
C ALA A 11 22.71 1.93 -11.91
N SER A 12 23.27 1.01 -11.12
CA SER A 12 22.53 -0.06 -10.44
C SER A 12 22.01 0.35 -9.04
N LEU A 13 22.45 1.50 -8.52
CA LEU A 13 22.16 1.98 -7.15
C LEU A 13 20.82 2.69 -7.00
N VAL A 14 20.02 2.85 -8.06
CA VAL A 14 18.73 3.56 -8.01
C VAL A 14 17.56 2.63 -7.66
N LEU A 15 17.81 1.33 -7.46
CA LEU A 15 16.75 0.33 -7.19
C LEU A 15 16.65 -0.12 -5.72
N SER A 16 17.46 0.42 -4.81
CA SER A 16 17.33 0.10 -3.38
C SER A 16 16.16 0.87 -2.75
N GLY A 17 15.06 0.15 -2.49
CA GLY A 17 13.79 0.71 -2.06
C GLY A 17 13.84 1.36 -0.68
N CYS A 18 13.36 2.60 -0.61
CA CYS A 18 12.80 3.17 0.62
C CYS A 18 11.41 2.55 0.77
N ALA A 19 11.11 1.89 1.89
CA ALA A 19 9.77 1.38 2.17
C ALA A 19 8.70 2.46 1.92
N THR A 20 7.65 2.11 1.19
CA THR A 20 6.59 3.07 0.86
C THR A 20 5.65 3.20 2.06
N ALA A 21 5.32 4.43 2.42
CA ALA A 21 4.31 4.66 3.45
C ALA A 21 2.94 4.18 2.96
N SER A 22 2.09 3.74 3.87
CA SER A 22 0.76 3.21 3.56
C SER A 22 -0.09 4.21 2.77
N LYS A 23 0.08 5.51 3.05
CA LYS A 23 -0.60 6.63 2.38
C LYS A 23 -0.20 6.81 0.91
N ASP A 24 0.96 6.32 0.50
CA ASP A 24 1.49 6.49 -0.86
C ASP A 24 1.17 5.28 -1.75
N ILE A 25 0.48 4.26 -1.21
CA ILE A 25 0.08 3.06 -1.94
C ILE A 25 -1.29 3.28 -2.55
N SER A 26 -1.34 3.17 -3.87
CA SER A 26 -2.61 3.27 -4.60
C SER A 26 -3.44 2.00 -4.46
N PRO A 27 -4.77 2.11 -4.27
CA PRO A 27 -5.67 0.96 -4.33
C PRO A 27 -5.54 0.25 -5.67
N THR A 28 -5.48 -1.07 -5.65
CA THR A 28 -5.60 -1.88 -6.86
C THR A 28 -7.08 -1.96 -7.23
N TYR A 29 -7.44 -1.65 -8.48
CA TYR A 29 -8.83 -1.69 -8.88
C TYR A 29 -9.41 -3.11 -8.74
N THR A 30 -10.52 -3.21 -8.00
CA THR A 30 -11.31 -4.44 -7.84
C THR A 30 -12.75 -4.16 -8.28
N SER A 31 -13.35 -5.08 -9.04
CA SER A 31 -14.71 -4.90 -9.55
C SER A 31 -15.75 -4.94 -8.41
N PRO A 32 -16.65 -3.94 -8.29
CA PRO A 32 -17.74 -3.95 -7.30
C PRO A 32 -18.82 -4.99 -7.61
N MET A 33 -18.88 -5.52 -8.83
CA MET A 33 -19.90 -6.51 -9.21
C MET A 33 -19.81 -7.80 -8.38
N GLN A 34 -18.65 -8.10 -7.81
CA GLN A 34 -18.45 -9.26 -6.93
C GLN A 34 -19.29 -9.19 -5.65
N TYR A 35 -19.66 -7.98 -5.21
CA TYR A 35 -20.44 -7.75 -4.00
C TYR A 35 -21.90 -7.40 -4.31
N GLN A 36 -22.35 -7.54 -5.57
CA GLN A 36 -23.69 -7.16 -5.99
C GLN A 36 -24.79 -7.96 -5.29
N SER A 37 -24.50 -9.21 -4.90
CA SER A 37 -25.44 -10.07 -4.17
C SER A 37 -25.54 -9.74 -2.68
N TYR A 38 -24.65 -8.89 -2.14
CA TYR A 38 -24.56 -8.64 -0.69
C TYR A 38 -25.62 -7.64 -0.25
N ASP A 39 -26.25 -7.88 0.90
CA ASP A 39 -27.09 -6.88 1.58
C ASP A 39 -26.26 -5.84 2.36
N CYS A 40 -26.92 -4.85 2.95
CA CYS A 40 -26.22 -3.76 3.63
C CYS A 40 -25.48 -4.21 4.90
N ASP A 41 -25.99 -5.23 5.60
CA ASP A 41 -25.34 -5.77 6.80
C ASP A 41 -24.11 -6.61 6.43
N GLN A 42 -24.21 -7.37 5.33
CA GLN A 42 -23.10 -8.10 4.72
C GLN A 42 -22.00 -7.17 4.21
N LEU A 43 -22.37 -6.08 3.53
CA LEU A 43 -21.39 -5.08 3.10
C LEU A 43 -20.73 -4.36 4.29
N ALA A 44 -21.47 -4.09 5.37
CA ALA A 44 -20.93 -3.46 6.58
C ALA A 44 -19.94 -4.36 7.31
N SER A 45 -20.31 -5.62 7.51
CA SER A 45 -19.42 -6.62 8.13
C SER A 45 -18.16 -6.86 7.28
N GLU A 46 -18.31 -6.91 5.96
CA GLU A 46 -17.18 -7.08 5.04
C GLU A 46 -16.24 -5.87 5.05
N SER A 47 -16.79 -4.65 5.06
CA SER A 47 -16.05 -3.40 5.22
C SER A 47 -15.22 -3.42 6.51
N GLN A 48 -15.81 -3.80 7.65
CA GLN A 48 -15.10 -3.88 8.93
C GLN A 48 -13.99 -4.95 8.93
N ARG A 49 -14.25 -6.11 8.31
CA ARG A 49 -13.25 -7.19 8.14
C ARG A 49 -12.04 -6.70 7.34
N ILE A 50 -12.28 -6.00 6.23
CA ILE A 50 -11.21 -5.45 5.37
C ILE A 50 -10.45 -4.35 6.13
N GLN A 51 -11.15 -3.41 6.76
CA GLN A 51 -10.51 -2.30 7.50
C GLN A 51 -9.55 -2.79 8.59
N THR A 52 -9.92 -3.83 9.33
CA THR A 52 -9.05 -4.41 10.37
C THR A 52 -7.70 -4.83 9.79
N ARG A 53 -7.70 -5.45 8.61
CA ARG A 53 -6.48 -5.88 7.92
C ARG A 53 -5.70 -4.71 7.31
N VAL A 54 -6.41 -3.74 6.73
CA VAL A 54 -5.80 -2.52 6.18
C VAL A 54 -5.07 -1.75 7.28
N VAL A 55 -5.65 -1.56 8.46
CA VAL A 55 -4.99 -0.87 9.58
C VAL A 55 -3.76 -1.63 10.06
N GLN A 56 -3.86 -2.96 10.21
CA GLN A 56 -2.75 -3.78 10.66
C GLN A 56 -1.57 -3.77 9.68
N LEU A 57 -1.83 -3.92 8.38
CA LEU A 57 -0.80 -3.87 7.34
C LEU A 57 -0.25 -2.45 7.22
N GLY A 58 -1.11 -1.44 7.14
CA GLY A 58 -0.71 -0.03 7.02
C GLY A 58 0.24 0.40 8.13
N GLY A 59 -0.06 0.05 9.38
CA GLY A 59 0.82 0.36 10.51
C GLY A 59 2.20 -0.29 10.41
N ARG A 60 2.30 -1.52 9.86
CA ARG A 60 3.59 -2.17 9.60
C ARG A 60 4.38 -1.47 8.50
N LEU A 61 3.70 -1.07 7.42
CA LEU A 61 4.34 -0.33 6.33
C LEU A 61 4.81 1.06 6.77
N ASP A 62 4.03 1.78 7.57
CA ASP A 62 4.42 3.08 8.11
C ASP A 62 5.58 2.96 9.12
N THR A 63 5.61 1.87 9.89
CA THR A 63 6.75 1.56 10.77
C THR A 63 8.01 1.24 9.97
N ALA A 64 7.89 0.49 8.87
CA ALA A 64 9.02 0.21 7.99
C ALA A 64 9.52 1.49 7.30
N ALA A 65 8.62 2.29 6.75
CA ALA A 65 8.94 3.57 6.10
C ALA A 65 9.59 4.58 7.06
N SER A 66 9.22 4.58 8.35
CA SER A 66 9.85 5.44 9.36
C SER A 66 11.22 4.94 9.80
N ASN A 67 11.43 3.62 9.92
CA ASN A 67 12.74 3.03 10.22
C ASN A 67 13.74 3.24 9.08
N ASP A 68 13.32 3.13 7.82
CA ASP A 68 14.18 3.39 6.67
C ASP A 68 14.66 4.85 6.64
N LYS A 69 13.81 5.83 7.02
CA LYS A 69 14.21 7.24 7.15
C LYS A 69 15.28 7.47 8.22
N ALA A 70 15.26 6.70 9.31
CA ALA A 70 16.24 6.82 10.39
C ALA A 70 17.57 6.13 10.07
N ILE A 71 17.54 5.04 9.29
CA ILE A 71 18.71 4.18 9.00
C ILE A 71 19.42 4.58 7.69
N ALA A 72 18.75 5.32 6.80
CA ALA A 72 19.26 5.70 5.47
C ALA A 72 20.59 6.48 5.46
N GLY A 73 20.96 7.16 6.55
CA GLY A 73 22.17 8.00 6.58
C GLY A 73 23.49 7.25 6.82
N VAL A 74 23.50 6.26 7.73
CA VAL A 74 24.74 5.61 8.21
C VAL A 74 24.64 4.08 8.17
N GLY A 75 23.44 3.52 8.34
CA GLY A 75 23.25 2.06 8.39
C GLY A 75 23.33 1.37 7.04
N VAL A 76 23.08 2.09 5.93
CA VAL A 76 23.15 1.53 4.56
C VAL A 76 24.57 1.08 4.21
N ILE A 77 25.61 1.79 4.67
CA ILE A 77 27.01 1.42 4.40
C ILE A 77 27.50 0.32 5.35
N LEU A 78 27.14 0.41 6.63
CA LEU A 78 27.60 -0.51 7.68
C LEU A 78 26.87 -1.86 7.69
N PHE A 79 25.59 -1.88 7.32
CA PHE A 79 24.71 -3.06 7.37
C PHE A 79 24.13 -3.44 6.00
N TRP A 80 24.72 -2.98 4.89
CA TRP A 80 24.33 -3.34 3.52
C TRP A 80 24.09 -4.85 3.30
N PRO A 81 24.96 -5.78 3.79
CA PRO A 81 24.74 -7.21 3.54
C PRO A 81 23.52 -7.75 4.30
N ALA A 82 23.22 -7.18 5.47
CA ALA A 82 22.06 -7.57 6.28
C ALA A 82 20.75 -6.97 5.73
N LEU A 83 20.80 -5.80 5.10
CA LEU A 83 19.64 -5.19 4.44
C LEU A 83 19.12 -6.04 3.26
N PHE A 84 20.00 -6.74 2.54
CA PHE A 84 19.59 -7.71 1.52
C PHE A 84 18.84 -8.91 2.09
N ALA A 85 19.09 -9.30 3.35
CA ALA A 85 18.40 -10.38 4.03
C ALA A 85 17.05 -9.95 4.64
N LEU A 86 16.83 -8.63 4.81
CA LEU A 86 15.61 -8.07 5.40
C LEU A 86 14.42 -7.93 4.43
N GLY A 87 14.54 -8.45 3.20
CA GLY A 87 13.41 -8.82 2.33
C GLY A 87 12.22 -7.85 2.36
N GLY A 88 12.28 -6.83 1.50
CA GLY A 88 11.43 -5.64 1.53
C GLY A 88 9.92 -5.88 1.60
N THR A 89 9.23 -4.86 2.10
CA THR A 89 7.77 -4.75 2.29
C THR A 89 6.94 -4.90 1.02
N LYS A 90 7.51 -5.25 -0.14
CA LYS A 90 6.84 -5.26 -1.45
C LYS A 90 5.62 -6.17 -1.52
N GLN A 91 5.67 -7.34 -0.92
CA GLN A 91 4.52 -8.22 -0.82
C GLN A 91 3.42 -7.60 0.05
N GLN A 92 3.79 -6.96 1.17
CA GLN A 92 2.85 -6.29 2.06
C GLN A 92 2.24 -5.04 1.41
N GLU A 93 3.01 -4.32 0.58
CA GLU A 93 2.54 -3.20 -0.23
C GLU A 93 1.49 -3.64 -1.25
N ALA A 94 1.76 -4.74 -1.96
CA ALA A 94 0.82 -5.31 -2.93
C ALA A 94 -0.47 -5.79 -2.24
N ASP A 95 -0.35 -6.48 -1.10
CA ASP A 95 -1.50 -6.91 -0.31
C ASP A 95 -2.32 -5.74 0.25
N TYR A 96 -1.64 -4.68 0.72
CA TYR A 96 -2.30 -3.46 1.18
C TYR A 96 -3.09 -2.77 0.05
N GLY A 97 -2.47 -2.63 -1.13
CA GLY A 97 -3.12 -2.07 -2.32
C GLY A 97 -4.35 -2.87 -2.75
N ARG A 98 -4.27 -4.20 -2.71
CA ARG A 98 -5.41 -5.10 -2.98
C ARG A 98 -6.55 -4.93 -1.98
N LEU A 99 -6.25 -4.94 -0.67
CA LEU A 99 -7.26 -4.76 0.38
C LEU A 99 -7.94 -3.39 0.30
N ARG A 100 -7.19 -2.34 -0.02
CA ARG A 100 -7.76 -1.00 -0.29
C ARG A 100 -8.70 -1.02 -1.49
N GLY A 101 -8.34 -1.74 -2.54
CA GLY A 101 -9.20 -1.99 -3.70
C GLY A 101 -10.50 -2.70 -3.37
N GLU A 102 -10.43 -3.77 -2.57
CA GLU A 102 -11.60 -4.50 -2.08
C GLU A 102 -12.50 -3.58 -1.23
N TYR A 103 -11.90 -2.74 -0.37
CA TYR A 103 -12.64 -1.76 0.41
C TYR A 103 -13.41 -0.77 -0.49
N ASP A 104 -12.75 -0.21 -1.50
CA ASP A 104 -13.38 0.72 -2.45
C ASP A 104 -14.51 0.04 -3.24
N ALA A 105 -14.33 -1.22 -3.63
CA ALA A 105 -15.36 -2.02 -4.31
C ALA A 105 -16.59 -2.26 -3.41
N VAL A 106 -16.39 -2.54 -2.13
CA VAL A 106 -17.48 -2.68 -1.13
C VAL A 106 -18.20 -1.34 -0.96
N GLN A 107 -17.47 -0.23 -0.87
CA GLN A 107 -18.05 1.11 -0.75
C GLN A 107 -18.86 1.50 -1.98
N GLN A 108 -18.35 1.24 -3.19
CA GLN A 108 -19.10 1.48 -4.43
C GLN A 108 -20.37 0.62 -4.49
N SER A 109 -20.30 -0.63 -4.04
CA SER A 109 -21.48 -1.50 -3.95
C SER A 109 -22.50 -0.97 -2.95
N ALA A 110 -22.04 -0.44 -1.80
CA ALA A 110 -22.89 0.21 -0.81
C ALA A 110 -23.59 1.46 -1.37
N VAL A 111 -22.90 2.27 -2.18
CA VAL A 111 -23.48 3.43 -2.89
C VAL A 111 -24.58 2.97 -3.85
N ILE A 112 -24.28 1.98 -4.70
CA ILE A 112 -25.22 1.46 -5.70
C ILE A 112 -26.47 0.89 -5.02
N ARG A 113 -26.29 0.22 -3.87
CA ARG A 113 -27.39 -0.35 -3.07
C ARG A 113 -28.06 0.63 -2.11
N LYS A 114 -27.58 1.88 -2.02
CA LYS A 114 -28.10 2.94 -1.14
C LYS A 114 -28.15 2.53 0.34
N CYS A 115 -27.09 1.88 0.82
CA CYS A 115 -27.02 1.45 2.22
C CYS A 115 -26.85 2.62 3.19
N PRO A 116 -27.72 2.77 4.21
CA PRO A 116 -27.63 3.85 5.18
C PRO A 116 -26.37 3.70 6.06
N GLY A 117 -25.63 4.79 6.28
CA GLY A 117 -24.51 4.84 7.23
C GLY A 117 -23.15 4.30 6.74
N MET A 118 -23.09 3.64 5.57
CA MET A 118 -21.83 3.16 5.00
C MET A 118 -21.15 4.15 4.07
N VAL A 119 -21.93 5.00 3.41
CA VAL A 119 -21.45 6.07 2.53
C VAL A 119 -21.06 7.31 3.33
N SER A 120 -20.02 7.21 4.15
CA SER A 120 -19.35 8.39 4.71
C SER A 120 -18.02 8.62 4.00
N ALA A 121 -18.05 9.57 3.07
CA ALA A 121 -16.94 10.44 2.66
C ALA A 121 -15.63 9.81 2.11
N SER A 122 -15.67 8.69 1.39
CA SER A 122 -14.49 8.25 0.60
C SER A 122 -14.44 8.83 -0.82
N ALA A 123 -15.49 9.52 -1.27
CA ALA A 123 -15.46 10.29 -2.52
C ALA A 123 -14.77 11.65 -2.34
N THR A 124 -13.54 11.65 -1.81
CA THR A 124 -12.59 12.69 -2.22
C THR A 124 -11.77 12.07 -3.34
N PRO A 125 -12.00 12.44 -4.61
CA PRO A 125 -11.12 12.04 -5.69
C PRO A 125 -9.75 12.65 -5.40
N LEU A 126 -8.79 11.82 -5.01
CA LEU A 126 -7.37 12.13 -5.05
C LEU A 126 -6.94 12.30 -6.51
N ALA A 127 -7.35 13.40 -7.13
CA ALA A 127 -6.90 13.81 -8.47
C ALA A 127 -7.17 15.31 -8.70
N ARG A 128 -6.38 16.17 -8.06
CA ARG A 128 -5.87 17.40 -8.69
C ARG A 128 -4.61 17.88 -7.96
N LYS A 129 -3.46 17.32 -8.36
CA LYS A 129 -2.20 18.06 -8.34
C LYS A 129 -2.31 19.12 -9.44
N GLU A 130 -2.10 20.38 -9.08
CA GLU A 130 -1.53 21.40 -10.00
C GLU A 130 -0.14 21.73 -9.47
#